data_AF-A0A958PEJ7-F1
#
_entry.id   AF-A0A958PEJ7-F1
#
_cell.length_a   1.000
_cell.length_b   1.000
_cell.length_c   1.000
_cell.angle_alpha   90.00
_cell.angle_beta   90.00
_cell.angle_gamma   90.00
#
_symmetry.space_group_name_H-M   'P 1'
#
loop_
_entity.id
_entity.type
_entity.pdbx_description
1 polymer ?
#
loop_
_entity_poly.entity_id
_entity_poly.type
_entity_poly.pdbx_seq_one_letter_code
_entity_poly.pdbx_strand_id
1 'polypeptide(L)'
;MKQGLLFLIFFISSVSLFAYQTKDCAEIKSEQLRLSMLGSNLANINTTKTPEGGPYRPFVIKSCANGGCEVTRNSSPILKYLPDHPDADENGYVAYPAVDLNSDYAVFNMTATKLRLLGDKKICGTNMIVNGSSVLLKYQPKINSGKEDIFNFDNNQRVLSWMHIDERGQTSAINFSSIGAVVSYQ
;
A
#
# COMPACT_ATOMS: atom_id res chain seq x y z
N MET A 1 16.69 -27.83 66.88
CA MET A 1 15.66 -28.59 66.14
C MET A 1 14.42 -27.72 66.02
N LYS A 2 13.98 -27.46 64.77
CA LYS A 2 12.58 -27.24 64.26
C LYS A 2 11.69 -26.24 65.02
N GLN A 3 10.83 -25.40 64.46
CA GLN A 3 10.23 -25.09 63.15
C GLN A 3 9.35 -23.85 63.51
N GLY A 4 9.15 -22.79 62.74
CA GLY A 4 8.86 -22.69 61.32
C GLY A 4 7.64 -21.76 61.20
N LEU A 5 7.92 -20.49 60.97
CA LEU A 5 6.97 -19.38 60.75
C LEU A 5 6.23 -19.59 59.41
N LEU A 6 4.91 -19.72 59.43
CA LEU A 6 4.10 -19.90 58.22
C LEU A 6 3.62 -18.53 57.70
N PHE A 7 4.39 -17.91 56.80
CA PHE A 7 3.93 -16.81 55.95
C PHE A 7 3.27 -17.40 54.69
N LEU A 8 1.97 -17.18 54.53
CA LEU A 8 1.25 -17.47 53.28
C LEU A 8 1.55 -16.36 52.27
N ILE A 9 2.55 -16.56 51.42
CA ILE A 9 2.82 -15.71 50.25
C ILE A 9 2.08 -16.30 49.06
N PHE A 10 1.03 -15.63 48.61
CA PHE A 10 0.45 -15.86 47.28
C PHE A 10 1.41 -15.29 46.22
N PHE A 11 2.23 -16.16 45.62
CA PHE A 11 2.90 -15.85 44.36
C PHE A 11 1.88 -15.98 43.22
N ILE A 12 1.12 -14.91 42.95
CA ILE A 12 0.58 -14.73 41.60
C ILE A 12 1.72 -14.13 40.80
N SER A 13 2.53 -14.99 40.18
CA SER A 13 3.35 -14.55 39.05
C SER A 13 2.36 -14.14 37.96
N SER A 14 2.13 -12.84 37.84
CA SER A 14 1.45 -12.26 36.70
C SER A 14 2.28 -12.62 35.47
N VAL A 15 1.88 -13.70 34.80
CA VAL A 15 2.29 -13.97 33.43
C VAL A 15 1.99 -12.71 32.65
N SER A 16 3.04 -12.03 32.22
CA SER A 16 2.95 -10.82 31.42
C SER A 16 2.35 -11.20 30.06
N LEU A 17 1.03 -11.10 29.93
CA LEU A 17 0.34 -11.27 28.66
C LEU A 17 0.65 -10.07 27.74
N PHE A 18 1.42 -10.34 26.70
CA PHE A 18 1.45 -9.68 25.39
C PHE A 18 1.73 -8.16 25.33
N ALA A 19 3.03 -7.82 25.28
CA ALA A 19 3.49 -6.59 24.63
C ALA A 19 4.17 -6.87 23.25
N TYR A 20 3.81 -7.97 22.58
CA TYR A 20 4.48 -8.40 21.32
C TYR A 20 3.91 -7.78 20.03
N GLN A 21 2.91 -6.88 20.07
CA GLN A 21 2.07 -6.63 18.89
C GLN A 21 2.13 -5.22 18.25
N THR A 22 2.81 -4.21 18.81
CA THR A 22 2.61 -2.81 18.31
C THR A 22 3.60 -2.37 17.23
N LYS A 23 4.90 -2.69 17.35
CA LYS A 23 5.93 -2.18 16.43
C LYS A 23 5.99 -2.93 15.09
N ASP A 24 5.88 -4.25 15.13
CA ASP A 24 5.97 -5.12 13.94
C ASP A 24 4.79 -4.87 12.97
N CYS A 25 3.62 -4.57 13.51
CA CYS A 25 2.44 -4.21 12.72
C CYS A 25 2.50 -2.80 12.12
N ALA A 26 3.23 -1.89 12.76
CA ALA A 26 3.38 -0.53 12.29
C ALA A 26 4.13 -0.46 10.96
N GLU A 27 5.17 -1.30 10.77
CA GLU A 27 5.94 -1.31 9.53
C GLU A 27 5.08 -1.77 8.34
N ILE A 28 4.38 -2.90 8.48
CA ILE A 28 3.47 -3.39 7.42
C ILE A 28 2.41 -2.35 7.10
N LYS A 29 1.77 -1.76 8.11
CA LYS A 29 0.71 -0.77 7.89
C LYS A 29 1.22 0.45 7.12
N SER A 30 2.43 0.93 7.42
CA SER A 30 3.06 2.02 6.67
C SER A 30 3.32 1.65 5.21
N GLU A 31 3.82 0.43 4.93
CA GLU A 31 4.07 -0.01 3.56
C GLU A 31 2.78 -0.27 2.77
N GLN A 32 1.71 -0.77 3.41
CA GLN A 32 0.39 -0.89 2.78
C GLN A 32 -0.16 0.47 2.37
N LEU A 33 -0.10 1.47 3.26
CA LEU A 33 -0.53 2.83 2.95
C LEU A 33 0.27 3.43 1.78
N ARG A 34 1.60 3.26 1.81
CA ARG A 34 2.49 3.70 0.73
C ARG A 34 2.11 3.04 -0.60
N LEU A 35 1.88 1.72 -0.60
CA LEU A 35 1.47 0.97 -1.78
C LEU A 35 0.14 1.50 -2.35
N SER A 36 -0.87 1.67 -1.50
CA SER A 36 -2.19 2.16 -1.94
C SER A 36 -2.12 3.57 -2.54
N MET A 37 -1.31 4.46 -1.96
CA MET A 37 -1.14 5.82 -2.49
C MET A 37 -0.40 5.83 -3.83
N LEU A 38 0.70 5.09 -3.95
CA LEU A 38 1.43 4.97 -5.22
C LEU A 38 0.57 4.30 -6.30
N GLY A 39 -0.18 3.26 -5.93
CA GLY A 39 -1.14 2.62 -6.81
C GLY A 39 -2.21 3.60 -7.29
N SER A 40 -2.76 4.43 -6.40
CA SER A 40 -3.72 5.48 -6.78
C SER A 40 -3.11 6.51 -7.74
N ASN A 41 -1.87 6.95 -7.49
CA ASN A 41 -1.16 7.87 -8.39
C ASN A 41 -0.98 7.27 -9.79
N LEU A 42 -0.42 6.06 -9.86
CA LEU A 42 -0.16 5.35 -11.12
C LEU A 42 -1.47 5.05 -11.88
N ALA A 43 -2.53 4.71 -11.16
CA ALA A 43 -3.85 4.46 -11.71
C ALA A 43 -4.48 5.71 -12.37
N ASN A 44 -4.19 6.89 -11.83
CA ASN A 44 -4.83 8.13 -12.23
C ASN A 44 -3.89 9.09 -12.97
N ILE A 45 -2.73 8.62 -13.44
CA ILE A 45 -1.71 9.46 -14.10
C ILE A 45 -2.25 10.22 -15.32
N ASN A 46 -3.27 9.68 -16.00
CA ASN A 46 -3.90 10.29 -17.17
C ASN A 46 -5.25 10.96 -16.86
N THR A 47 -5.64 11.08 -15.59
CA THR A 47 -6.95 11.63 -15.20
C THR A 47 -6.90 13.16 -15.22
N THR A 48 -7.28 13.76 -16.35
CA THR A 48 -7.37 15.21 -16.59
C THR A 48 -8.62 15.86 -16.00
N LYS A 49 -9.64 15.06 -15.69
CA LYS A 49 -10.91 15.52 -15.12
C LYS A 49 -11.49 14.50 -14.14
N THR A 50 -11.66 14.89 -12.89
CA THR A 50 -12.40 14.10 -11.88
C THR A 50 -13.88 14.50 -11.84
N PRO A 51 -14.76 13.74 -11.17
CA PRO A 51 -16.16 14.13 -10.97
C PRO A 51 -16.33 15.49 -10.28
N GLU A 52 -15.38 15.87 -9.41
CA GLU A 52 -15.34 17.15 -8.72
C GLU A 52 -14.72 18.29 -9.56
N GLY A 53 -14.18 17.95 -10.74
CA GLY A 53 -13.53 18.87 -11.66
C GLY A 53 -12.01 18.96 -11.49
N GLY A 54 -11.34 19.33 -12.59
CA GLY A 54 -9.89 19.42 -12.67
C GLY A 54 -9.17 18.06 -12.63
N PRO A 55 -7.83 18.04 -12.75
CA PRO A 55 -7.07 16.80 -12.79
C PRO A 55 -6.99 16.12 -11.42
N TYR A 56 -6.72 14.81 -11.44
CA TYR A 56 -6.39 14.06 -10.25
C TYR A 56 -5.20 14.71 -9.50
N ARG A 57 -5.33 14.82 -8.17
CA ARG A 57 -4.27 15.37 -7.31
C ARG A 57 -3.51 14.23 -6.63
N PRO A 58 -2.25 13.98 -7.02
CA PRO A 58 -1.51 12.85 -6.51
C PRO A 58 -1.11 13.01 -5.05
N PHE A 59 -0.94 11.87 -4.39
CA PHE A 59 -0.33 11.79 -3.08
C PHE A 59 1.18 12.00 -3.21
N VAL A 60 1.69 13.01 -2.51
CA VAL A 60 3.13 13.22 -2.33
C VAL A 60 3.51 12.69 -0.96
N ILE A 61 4.21 11.56 -0.93
CA ILE A 61 4.60 10.87 0.30
C ILE A 61 5.93 11.44 0.79
N LYS A 62 5.91 12.16 1.91
CA LYS A 62 7.13 12.73 2.50
C LYS A 62 7.88 11.72 3.36
N SER A 63 7.14 10.97 4.16
CA SER A 63 7.68 9.93 5.04
C SER A 63 6.61 8.92 5.41
N CYS A 64 7.02 7.69 5.77
CA CYS A 64 6.14 6.72 6.40
C CYS A 64 6.85 6.09 7.60
N ALA A 65 6.19 6.11 8.75
CA ALA A 65 6.69 5.57 10.00
C ALA A 65 5.53 5.26 10.94
N ASN A 66 5.77 4.35 11.90
CA ASN A 66 4.83 4.07 13.00
C ASN A 66 3.39 3.74 12.52
N GLY A 67 3.23 3.11 11.36
CA GLY A 67 1.93 2.71 10.82
C GLY A 67 1.14 3.83 10.15
N GLY A 68 1.78 4.96 9.87
CA GLY A 68 1.23 6.08 9.11
C GLY A 68 2.19 6.59 8.04
N CYS A 69 1.72 7.57 7.28
CA CYS A 69 2.51 8.34 6.32
C CYS A 69 2.18 9.82 6.42
N GLU A 70 3.20 10.67 6.35
CA GLU A 70 3.05 12.11 6.14
C GLU A 70 2.91 12.38 4.64
N VAL A 71 1.80 13.03 4.24
CA VAL A 71 1.41 13.16 2.83
C VAL A 71 0.87 14.55 2.53
N THR A 72 1.05 15.01 1.29
CA THR A 72 0.38 16.21 0.77
C THR A 72 -0.29 15.93 -0.58
N ARG A 73 -1.23 16.80 -0.98
CA ARG A 73 -1.97 16.73 -2.26
C ARG A 73 -2.06 18.09 -2.98
N ASN A 74 -1.04 18.92 -2.81
CA ASN A 74 -0.98 20.29 -3.31
C ASN A 74 0.00 20.47 -4.47
N SER A 75 0.33 19.40 -5.19
CA SER A 75 1.17 19.50 -6.39
C SER A 75 0.43 20.25 -7.49
N SER A 76 1.13 21.20 -8.12
CA SER A 76 0.64 21.90 -9.29
C SER A 76 0.53 20.92 -10.47
N PRO A 77 -0.56 20.96 -11.26
CA PRO A 77 -0.68 20.16 -12.46
C PRO A 77 0.43 20.44 -13.49
N ILE A 78 0.74 19.44 -14.30
CA ILE A 78 1.61 19.59 -15.46
C ILE A 78 0.75 20.03 -16.64
N LEU A 79 1.05 21.18 -17.23
CA LEU A 79 0.34 21.67 -18.41
C LEU A 79 0.96 21.07 -19.68
N LYS A 80 0.12 20.55 -20.57
CA LYS A 80 0.53 20.03 -21.90
C LYS A 80 -0.28 20.73 -22.99
N TYR A 81 0.39 21.22 -24.01
CA TYR A 81 -0.28 21.84 -25.15
C TYR A 81 -0.90 20.77 -26.05
N LEU A 82 -2.24 20.69 -26.05
CA LEU A 82 -3.07 19.74 -26.78
C LEU A 82 -4.38 20.45 -27.19
N PRO A 83 -4.35 21.32 -28.22
CA PRO A 83 -5.46 22.22 -28.53
C PRO A 83 -6.76 21.51 -28.94
N ASP A 84 -6.68 20.29 -29.46
CA ASP A 84 -7.85 19.49 -29.87
C ASP A 84 -8.40 18.60 -28.75
N HIS A 85 -7.87 18.70 -27.52
CA HIS A 85 -8.30 17.87 -26.40
C HIS A 85 -9.59 18.43 -25.76
N PRO A 86 -10.58 17.58 -25.38
CA PRO A 86 -11.84 18.05 -24.81
C PRO A 86 -11.69 18.80 -23.47
N ASP A 87 -10.62 18.53 -22.74
CA ASP A 87 -10.28 19.22 -21.49
C ASP A 87 -9.24 20.36 -21.67
N ALA A 88 -8.94 20.77 -22.90
CA ALA A 88 -8.05 21.90 -23.14
C ALA A 88 -8.70 23.22 -22.69
N ASP A 89 -7.90 24.12 -22.13
CA ASP A 89 -8.30 25.49 -21.83
C ASP A 89 -8.36 26.37 -23.11
N GLU A 90 -8.74 27.64 -22.95
CA GLU A 90 -8.83 28.62 -24.04
C GLU A 90 -7.51 28.82 -24.80
N ASN A 91 -6.38 28.50 -24.18
CA ASN A 91 -5.05 28.61 -24.77
C ASN A 91 -4.55 27.27 -25.35
N GLY A 92 -5.37 26.22 -25.31
CA GLY A 92 -5.05 24.88 -25.81
C GLY A 92 -4.25 24.01 -24.86
N TYR A 93 -4.18 24.33 -23.56
CA TYR A 93 -3.45 23.54 -22.57
C TYR A 93 -4.36 22.62 -21.76
N VAL A 94 -3.90 21.40 -21.54
CA VAL A 94 -4.56 20.40 -20.69
C VAL A 94 -3.75 20.23 -19.41
N ALA A 95 -4.43 20.27 -18.27
CA ALA A 95 -3.83 20.02 -16.96
C ALA A 95 -3.79 18.52 -16.67
N TYR A 96 -2.60 17.96 -16.50
CA TYR A 96 -2.37 16.58 -16.09
C TYR A 96 -1.91 16.49 -14.64
N PRO A 97 -2.19 15.37 -13.95
CA PRO A 97 -1.60 15.07 -12.64
C PRO A 97 -0.07 15.12 -12.69
N ALA A 98 0.55 15.68 -11.65
CA ALA A 98 2.00 15.68 -11.49
C ALA A 98 2.51 14.36 -10.91
N VAL A 99 2.39 13.28 -11.70
CA VAL A 99 2.89 11.94 -11.37
C VAL A 99 4.04 11.60 -12.30
N ASP A 100 5.16 11.16 -11.73
CA ASP A 100 6.28 10.62 -12.50
C ASP A 100 6.15 9.10 -12.57
N LEU A 101 5.83 8.58 -13.75
CA LEU A 101 5.61 7.14 -13.94
C LEU A 101 6.82 6.31 -13.50
N ASN A 102 8.04 6.73 -13.85
CA ASN A 102 9.24 5.94 -13.59
C ASN A 102 9.57 5.92 -12.10
N SER A 103 9.52 7.09 -11.46
CA SER A 103 9.79 7.24 -10.03
C SER A 103 8.72 6.54 -9.19
N ASP A 104 7.43 6.82 -9.43
CA ASP A 104 6.34 6.23 -8.64
C ASP A 104 6.30 4.70 -8.82
N TYR A 105 6.54 4.20 -10.04
CA TYR A 105 6.61 2.76 -10.28
C TYR A 105 7.85 2.12 -9.65
N ALA A 106 9.01 2.78 -9.66
CA ALA A 106 10.20 2.27 -8.98
C ALA A 106 9.95 2.13 -7.46
N VAL A 107 9.38 3.15 -6.83
CA VAL A 107 9.03 3.11 -5.40
C VAL A 107 7.95 2.05 -5.15
N PHE A 108 6.96 1.93 -6.04
CA PHE A 108 5.92 0.89 -5.94
C PHE A 108 6.53 -0.52 -5.93
N ASN A 109 7.48 -0.80 -6.83
CA ASN A 109 8.22 -2.06 -6.87
C ASN A 109 8.99 -2.33 -5.58
N MET A 110 9.67 -1.31 -5.05
CA MET A 110 10.39 -1.42 -3.78
C MET A 110 9.44 -1.71 -2.62
N THR A 111 8.29 -1.04 -2.56
CA THR A 111 7.27 -1.25 -1.54
C THR A 111 6.66 -2.65 -1.64
N ALA A 112 6.29 -3.12 -2.84
CA ALA A 112 5.77 -4.47 -3.05
C ALA A 112 6.81 -5.54 -2.66
N THR A 113 8.07 -5.34 -3.02
CA THR A 113 9.18 -6.23 -2.61
C THR A 113 9.33 -6.26 -1.09
N LYS A 114 9.26 -5.09 -0.43
CA LYS A 114 9.33 -5.00 1.02
C LYS A 114 8.16 -5.70 1.70
N LEU A 115 6.93 -5.52 1.20
CA LEU A 115 5.75 -6.22 1.69
C LEU A 115 5.89 -7.75 1.53
N ARG A 116 6.45 -8.22 0.41
CA ARG A 116 6.77 -9.65 0.24
C ARG A 116 7.73 -10.15 1.31
N LEU A 117 8.81 -9.42 1.58
CA LEU A 117 9.79 -9.78 2.62
C LEU A 117 9.19 -9.79 4.02
N LEU A 118 8.28 -8.86 4.33
CA LEU A 118 7.57 -8.82 5.61
C LEU A 118 6.58 -9.98 5.73
N GLY A 119 5.90 -10.33 4.64
CA GLY A 119 5.02 -11.49 4.52
C GLY A 119 5.74 -12.82 4.73
N ASP A 120 6.91 -12.99 4.11
CA ASP A 120 7.79 -14.16 4.29
C ASP A 120 8.21 -14.35 5.74
N LYS A 121 8.55 -13.23 6.41
CA LYS A 121 8.89 -13.20 7.84
C LYS A 121 7.68 -13.32 8.77
N LYS A 122 6.45 -13.45 8.24
CA LYS A 122 5.19 -13.51 8.99
C LYS A 122 5.01 -12.35 9.96
N ILE A 123 5.57 -11.19 9.62
CA ILE A 123 5.48 -9.99 10.46
C ILE A 123 4.01 -9.63 10.64
N CYS A 124 3.65 -9.22 11.85
CA CYS A 124 2.28 -8.89 12.23
C CYS A 124 1.25 -10.02 11.96
N GLY A 125 1.64 -11.29 11.86
CA GLY A 125 0.71 -12.37 11.56
C GLY A 125 0.18 -12.35 10.12
N THR A 126 0.97 -11.81 9.19
CA THR A 126 0.75 -11.97 7.76
C THR A 126 0.84 -13.45 7.36
N ASN A 127 0.09 -13.80 6.32
CA ASN A 127 0.21 -15.09 5.65
C ASN A 127 0.50 -14.85 4.17
N MET A 128 1.46 -15.57 3.62
CA MET A 128 1.88 -15.43 2.22
C MET A 128 1.74 -16.76 1.50
N ILE A 129 1.12 -16.73 0.33
CA ILE A 129 0.97 -17.89 -0.55
C ILE A 129 1.65 -17.55 -1.87
N VAL A 130 2.63 -18.36 -2.26
CA VAL A 130 3.38 -18.18 -3.51
C VAL A 130 2.96 -19.24 -4.51
N ASN A 131 2.62 -18.83 -5.73
CA ASN A 131 2.28 -19.70 -6.84
C ASN A 131 3.01 -19.23 -8.11
N GLY A 132 4.15 -19.84 -8.41
CA GLY A 132 5.03 -19.38 -9.49
C GLY A 132 5.48 -17.93 -9.26
N SER A 133 5.16 -17.05 -10.20
CA SER A 133 5.46 -15.61 -10.10
C SER A 133 4.40 -14.79 -9.36
N SER A 134 3.32 -15.43 -8.90
CA SER A 134 2.25 -14.79 -8.15
C SER A 134 2.47 -14.91 -6.65
N VAL A 135 2.26 -13.81 -5.92
CA VAL A 135 2.32 -13.75 -4.46
C VAL A 135 1.00 -13.18 -3.95
N LEU A 136 0.27 -13.99 -3.18
CA LEU A 136 -0.89 -13.55 -2.41
C LEU A 136 -0.42 -13.26 -0.99
N LEU A 137 -0.57 -12.00 -0.57
CA LEU A 137 -0.27 -11.53 0.78
C LEU A 137 -1.57 -11.23 1.51
N LYS A 138 -1.82 -11.97 2.59
CA LYS A 138 -2.96 -11.79 3.49
C LYS A 138 -2.48 -11.07 4.75
N TYR A 139 -3.12 -9.95 5.06
CA TYR A 139 -2.78 -9.15 6.23
C TYR A 139 -3.70 -9.50 7.40
N GLN A 140 -3.14 -9.56 8.62
CA GLN A 140 -3.75 -10.02 9.87
C GLN A 140 -5.13 -10.70 9.78
N PRO A 141 -5.23 -12.00 10.11
CA PRO A 141 -6.49 -12.71 10.25
C PRO A 141 -7.16 -12.40 11.59
N LYS A 142 -7.31 -11.13 11.99
CA LYS A 142 -8.43 -10.82 12.89
C LYS A 142 -9.66 -11.31 12.14
N ILE A 143 -10.43 -12.22 12.74
CA ILE A 143 -11.60 -12.86 12.12
C ILE A 143 -12.35 -11.82 11.29
N ASN A 144 -12.32 -11.98 9.96
CA ASN A 144 -12.98 -11.12 8.95
C ASN A 144 -12.34 -9.77 8.56
N SER A 145 -11.01 -9.58 8.64
CA SER A 145 -10.40 -8.34 8.11
C SER A 145 -10.33 -8.25 6.57
N GLY A 146 -10.38 -9.38 5.86
CA GLY A 146 -10.59 -9.47 4.40
C GLY A 146 -9.51 -8.87 3.48
N LYS A 147 -8.54 -8.11 4.00
CA LYS A 147 -7.53 -7.43 3.17
C LYS A 147 -6.50 -8.36 2.59
N GLU A 148 -6.42 -8.37 1.28
CA GLU A 148 -5.48 -9.17 0.52
C GLU A 148 -4.84 -8.32 -0.59
N ASP A 149 -3.56 -8.54 -0.83
CA ASP A 149 -2.88 -8.04 -2.02
C ASP A 149 -2.33 -9.22 -2.82
N ILE A 150 -2.60 -9.24 -4.12
CA ILE A 150 -2.05 -10.20 -5.06
C ILE A 150 -1.08 -9.45 -5.97
N PHE A 151 0.17 -9.88 -5.99
CA PHE A 151 1.21 -9.35 -6.86
C PHE A 151 1.61 -10.41 -7.88
N ASN A 152 1.71 -10.03 -9.14
CA ASN A 152 2.36 -10.84 -10.17
C ASN A 152 3.70 -10.20 -10.51
N PHE A 153 4.78 -10.96 -10.45
CA PHE A 153 6.13 -10.49 -10.74
C PHE A 153 6.63 -11.02 -12.08
N ASP A 154 7.54 -10.29 -12.73
CA ASP A 154 8.34 -10.81 -13.83
C ASP A 154 9.56 -11.59 -13.31
N ASN A 155 10.34 -12.16 -14.25
CA ASN A 155 11.54 -12.93 -13.91
C ASN A 155 12.62 -12.08 -13.19
N ASN A 156 12.56 -10.75 -13.33
CA ASN A 156 13.46 -9.79 -12.70
C ASN A 156 12.89 -9.23 -11.39
N GLN A 157 11.84 -9.85 -10.84
CA GLN A 157 11.19 -9.45 -9.60
C GLN A 157 10.50 -8.08 -9.66
N ARG A 158 10.15 -7.59 -10.85
CA ARG A 158 9.34 -6.38 -11.03
C ARG A 158 7.87 -6.72 -11.05
N VAL A 159 7.02 -5.87 -10.46
CA VAL A 159 5.58 -6.06 -10.41
C VAL A 159 4.95 -5.83 -11.78
N LEU A 160 4.43 -6.89 -12.39
CA LEU A 160 3.63 -6.86 -13.61
C LEU A 160 2.19 -6.46 -13.34
N SER A 161 1.62 -6.91 -12.23
CA SER A 161 0.29 -6.47 -11.82
C SER A 161 0.12 -6.53 -10.32
N TRP A 162 -0.79 -5.71 -9.81
CA TRP A 162 -1.20 -5.70 -8.42
C TRP A 162 -2.71 -5.67 -8.35
N MET A 163 -3.31 -6.55 -7.55
CA MET A 163 -4.73 -6.56 -7.23
C MET A 163 -4.88 -6.41 -5.72
N HIS A 164 -5.68 -5.43 -5.32
CA HIS A 164 -6.07 -5.16 -3.96
C HIS A 164 -7.49 -5.66 -3.72
N ILE A 165 -7.71 -6.35 -2.61
CA ILE A 165 -9.03 -6.73 -2.11
C ILE A 165 -9.24 -6.01 -0.78
N ASP A 166 -10.28 -5.17 -0.70
CA ASP A 166 -10.59 -4.42 0.51
C ASP A 166 -11.34 -5.29 1.55
N GLU A 167 -11.64 -4.73 2.73
CA GLU A 167 -12.34 -5.45 3.82
C GLU A 167 -13.76 -5.91 3.43
N ARG A 168 -14.32 -5.33 2.37
CA ARG A 168 -15.65 -5.64 1.83
C ARG A 168 -15.58 -6.63 0.66
N GLY A 169 -14.38 -7.07 0.27
CA GLY A 169 -14.15 -7.93 -0.88
C GLY A 169 -14.18 -7.19 -2.22
N GLN A 170 -14.18 -5.86 -2.23
CA GLN A 170 -14.12 -5.09 -3.48
C GLN A 170 -12.71 -5.16 -4.05
N THR A 171 -12.61 -5.34 -5.37
CA THR A 171 -11.32 -5.52 -6.03
C THR A 171 -10.89 -4.28 -6.81
N SER A 172 -9.61 -3.98 -6.76
CA SER A 172 -8.99 -2.94 -7.57
C SER A 172 -7.68 -3.47 -8.09
N ALA A 173 -7.50 -3.48 -9.42
CA ALA A 173 -6.31 -4.04 -10.04
C ALA A 173 -5.63 -3.04 -10.96
N ILE A 174 -4.30 -3.11 -10.97
CA ILE A 174 -3.41 -2.34 -11.85
C ILE A 174 -2.53 -3.33 -12.59
N ASN A 175 -2.52 -3.24 -13.92
CA ASN A 175 -1.60 -3.94 -14.79
C ASN A 175 -0.52 -2.96 -15.25
N PHE A 176 0.72 -3.24 -14.93
CA PHE A 176 1.88 -2.46 -15.33
C PHE A 176 2.43 -3.02 -16.65
N SER A 177 2.38 -2.21 -17.69
CA SER A 177 2.93 -2.52 -19.01
C SER A 177 4.08 -1.55 -19.34
N SER A 178 4.85 -1.87 -20.38
CA SER A 178 5.92 -0.98 -20.86
C SER A 178 5.43 0.40 -21.34
N ILE A 179 4.12 0.56 -21.56
CA ILE A 179 3.49 1.78 -22.06
C ILE A 179 2.69 2.55 -21.00
N GLY A 180 2.66 2.05 -19.74
CA GLY A 180 1.92 2.67 -18.64
C GLY A 180 1.18 1.68 -17.75
N ALA A 181 0.42 2.21 -16.79
CA ALA A 181 -0.46 1.45 -15.90
C ALA A 181 -1.90 1.45 -16.43
N VAL A 182 -2.49 0.27 -16.61
CA VAL A 182 -3.92 0.10 -16.95
C VAL A 182 -4.66 -0.36 -15.71
N VAL A 183 -5.71 0.36 -15.34
CA VAL A 183 -6.51 0.08 -14.14
C VAL A 183 -7.78 -0.66 -14.53
N SER A 184 -8.14 -1.67 -13.76
CA SER A 184 -9.42 -2.35 -13.86
C SER A 184 -10.06 -2.42 -12.47
N TYR A 185 -11.33 -2.06 -12.41
CA TYR A 185 -12.18 -2.20 -11.23
C TYR A 185 -13.18 -3.33 -11.51
N GLN A 186 -13.32 -4.27 -10.58
CA GLN A 186 -14.27 -5.40 -10.65
C GLN A 186 -14.99 -5.57 -9.31
#